data_AF-A0A3L6JIK7-F1
#
_entry.id   AF-A0A3L6JIK7-F1
#
_cell.length_a   1.000
_cell.length_b   1.000
_cell.length_c   1.000
_cell.angle_alpha   90.00
_cell.angle_beta   90.00
_cell.angle_gamma   90.00
#
_symmetry.space_group_name_H-M   'P 1'
#
loop_
_entity.id
_entity.type
_entity.pdbx_description
1 polymer ?
#
loop_
_entity_poly.entity_id
_entity_poly.type
_entity_poly.pdbx_seq_one_letter_code
_entity_poly.pdbx_strand_id
1 'polypeptide(L)'
;MEVYEIAYVFLGLATLVAAGTIINYSRKRSAASPDPDIKAAFRPLYLFSIGLLVFGIGALLTFLFFVLNNEDFPWARESFVRLHNPYLRDYTIFYVFTLVELFFLTIAAGMILKQRLISVFMAIMILIAFLLVFYAILIVEDVRTSNVAEFYINFGNVLSVILLSANAALFSWIAYDTRRSTSMALGYAMIVQVLAVPRLYAILPIELIFAITVFALMGPAMIAFAFLRPDQKISVELLGYGATFAGPVVIIASLISAELVSNLSIVIIAVFGAIAMALATGTASYTYGRWRDTRQLPTALLMVIFAAMAAGQMIGLLGTFEALPNIWSIYFDFVATSFALAVFTSVGILAAGYRTLASLPLLLYVPTALLMTQRYPAPISQAFMDYAYLAVPSMLVFFVPVFLFAGAWRRMKKAGTAGRMRPLGMSMGLLLFLIIRVAFLLADIQFGDPGYALVAIPFAVLWLSITGRLDRY
;
A
#
# COMPACT_ATOMS: atom_id res chain seq x y z
N MET A 1 -5.48 17.37 -11.14
CA MET A 1 -5.45 16.80 -9.78
C MET A 1 -4.40 15.73 -9.75
N GLU A 2 -3.52 15.78 -8.76
CA GLU A 2 -2.46 14.79 -8.63
C GLU A 2 -2.97 13.52 -7.96
N VAL A 3 -2.32 12.38 -8.23
CA VAL A 3 -2.73 11.06 -7.69
C VAL A 3 -2.82 11.08 -6.17
N TYR A 4 -1.89 11.78 -5.50
CA TYR A 4 -1.89 11.85 -4.04
C TYR A 4 -3.15 12.57 -3.52
N GLU A 5 -3.61 13.63 -4.16
CA GLU A 5 -4.79 14.42 -3.74
C GLU A 5 -6.06 13.56 -3.74
N ILE A 6 -6.22 12.75 -4.78
CA ILE A 6 -7.33 11.80 -4.90
C ILE A 6 -7.17 10.67 -3.89
N ALA A 7 -5.94 10.17 -3.70
CA ALA A 7 -5.64 9.15 -2.69
C ALA A 7 -5.95 9.63 -1.26
N TYR A 8 -5.84 10.93 -0.95
CA TYR A 8 -6.23 11.49 0.35
C TYR A 8 -7.71 11.32 0.66
N VAL A 9 -8.59 11.29 -0.34
CA VAL A 9 -10.02 10.98 -0.16
C VAL A 9 -10.18 9.57 0.38
N PHE A 10 -9.54 8.62 -0.29
CA PHE A 10 -9.58 7.22 0.10
C PHE A 10 -8.90 7.00 1.45
N LEU A 11 -7.83 7.73 1.74
CA LEU A 11 -7.20 7.76 3.06
C LEU A 11 -8.19 8.23 4.13
N GLY A 12 -8.92 9.32 3.87
CA GLY A 12 -9.96 9.85 4.76
C GLY A 12 -11.07 8.82 5.01
N LEU A 13 -11.68 8.28 3.94
CA LEU A 13 -12.71 7.24 4.03
C LEU A 13 -12.22 6.00 4.79
N ALA A 14 -11.03 5.49 4.46
CA ALA A 14 -10.46 4.32 5.10
C ALA A 14 -10.16 4.57 6.58
N THR A 15 -9.73 5.78 6.93
CA THR A 15 -9.47 6.18 8.32
C THR A 15 -10.75 6.22 9.14
N LEU A 16 -11.87 6.67 8.56
CA LEU A 16 -13.19 6.59 9.22
C LEU A 16 -13.61 5.14 9.49
N VAL A 17 -13.38 4.23 8.52
CA VAL A 17 -13.66 2.79 8.70
C VAL A 17 -12.76 2.18 9.78
N ALA A 18 -11.47 2.54 9.80
CA ALA A 18 -10.53 2.11 10.83
C ALA A 18 -10.95 2.57 12.23
N ALA A 19 -11.36 3.83 12.38
CA ALA A 19 -11.89 4.38 13.62
C ALA A 19 -13.16 3.62 14.08
N GLY A 20 -14.11 3.40 13.17
CA GLY A 20 -15.31 2.60 13.45
C GLY A 20 -14.98 1.17 13.91
N THR A 21 -13.93 0.57 13.34
CA THR A 21 -13.48 -0.78 13.72
C THR A 21 -12.90 -0.79 15.14
N ILE A 22 -12.07 0.19 15.50
CA ILE A 22 -11.54 0.33 16.87
C ILE A 22 -12.67 0.57 17.88
N ILE A 23 -13.63 1.45 17.57
CA ILE A 23 -14.79 1.72 18.43
C ILE A 23 -15.61 0.46 18.65
N ASN A 24 -15.93 -0.28 17.58
CA ASN A 24 -16.72 -1.51 17.67
C ASN A 24 -16.00 -2.58 18.50
N TYR A 25 -14.69 -2.77 18.26
CA TYR A 25 -13.86 -3.66 19.06
C TYR A 25 -13.86 -3.28 20.55
N SER A 26 -13.59 -2.01 20.83
CA SER A 26 -13.51 -1.47 22.19
C SER A 26 -14.84 -1.58 22.92
N ARG A 27 -15.96 -1.30 22.24
CA ARG A 27 -17.32 -1.42 22.79
C ARG A 27 -17.65 -2.87 23.15
N LYS A 28 -17.40 -3.82 22.24
CA LYS A 28 -17.67 -5.25 22.47
C LYS A 28 -16.85 -5.80 23.64
N ARG A 29 -15.55 -5.52 23.67
CA ARG A 29 -14.65 -5.96 24.75
C ARG A 29 -14.98 -5.30 26.09
N SER A 30 -15.26 -3.99 26.09
CA SER A 30 -15.63 -3.24 27.30
C SER A 30 -16.98 -3.67 27.86
N ALA A 31 -17.96 -4.03 27.02
CA ALA A 31 -19.27 -4.50 27.46
C ALA A 31 -19.21 -5.93 28.04
N ALA A 32 -18.31 -6.77 27.52
CA ALA A 32 -18.12 -8.15 27.99
C ALA A 32 -17.44 -8.26 29.36
N SER A 33 -16.83 -7.18 29.87
CA SER A 33 -16.15 -7.17 31.16
C SER A 33 -16.96 -6.41 32.21
N PRO A 34 -17.24 -6.98 33.40
CA PRO A 34 -17.85 -6.24 34.51
C PRO A 34 -16.86 -5.32 35.23
N ASP A 35 -15.56 -5.57 35.09
CA ASP A 35 -14.49 -4.85 35.80
C ASP A 35 -14.31 -3.40 35.30
N PRO A 36 -14.49 -2.37 36.16
CA PRO A 36 -14.34 -0.97 35.79
C PRO A 36 -12.90 -0.58 35.36
N ASP A 37 -11.87 -1.25 35.87
CA ASP A 37 -10.47 -0.96 35.51
C ASP A 37 -10.17 -1.44 34.09
N ILE A 38 -10.73 -2.60 33.70
CA ILE A 38 -10.66 -3.10 32.33
C ILE A 38 -11.41 -2.17 31.38
N LYS A 39 -12.57 -1.62 31.78
CA LYS A 39 -13.30 -0.63 30.98
C LYS A 39 -12.49 0.66 30.81
N ALA A 40 -11.83 1.13 31.87
CA ALA A 40 -10.99 2.32 31.83
C ALA A 40 -9.79 2.15 30.86
N ALA A 41 -9.25 0.94 30.71
CA ALA A 41 -8.16 0.64 29.78
C ALA A 41 -8.52 0.86 28.29
N PHE A 42 -9.81 0.91 27.92
CA PHE A 42 -10.24 1.21 26.54
C PHE A 42 -10.41 2.71 26.26
N ARG A 43 -10.41 3.58 27.27
CA ARG A 43 -10.55 5.04 27.08
C ARG A 43 -9.52 5.64 26.10
N PRO A 44 -8.23 5.25 26.14
CA PRO A 44 -7.25 5.75 25.17
C PRO A 44 -7.57 5.34 23.72
N LEU A 45 -8.15 4.15 23.52
CA LEU A 45 -8.55 3.67 22.19
C LEU A 45 -9.75 4.45 21.64
N TYR A 46 -10.69 4.86 22.49
CA TYR A 46 -11.76 5.76 22.08
C TYR A 46 -11.22 7.14 21.68
N LEU A 47 -10.31 7.72 22.46
CA LEU A 47 -9.67 9.00 22.12
C LEU A 47 -8.88 8.90 20.81
N PHE A 48 -8.12 7.82 20.62
CA PHE A 48 -7.43 7.56 19.36
C PHE A 48 -8.41 7.49 18.18
N SER A 49 -9.53 6.78 18.35
CA SER A 49 -10.56 6.68 17.31
C SER A 49 -11.20 8.03 16.99
N ILE A 50 -11.41 8.89 18.00
CA ILE A 50 -11.91 10.26 17.79
C ILE A 50 -10.87 11.07 17.00
N GLY A 51 -9.58 10.97 17.33
CA GLY A 51 -8.50 11.58 16.55
C GLY A 51 -8.56 11.16 15.07
N LEU A 52 -8.67 9.86 14.80
CA LEU A 52 -8.83 9.35 13.43
C LEU A 52 -10.11 9.85 12.74
N LEU A 53 -11.24 9.96 13.45
CA LEU A 53 -12.45 10.53 12.88
C LEU A 53 -12.25 11.99 12.47
N VAL A 54 -11.61 12.79 13.33
CA VAL A 54 -11.27 14.18 13.04
C VAL A 54 -10.38 14.24 11.80
N PHE A 55 -9.30 13.48 11.74
CA PHE A 55 -8.43 13.43 10.56
C PHE A 55 -9.16 13.02 9.29
N GLY A 56 -9.97 11.96 9.36
CA GLY A 56 -10.74 11.47 8.22
C GLY A 56 -11.73 12.52 7.69
N ILE A 57 -12.43 13.23 8.59
CA ILE A 57 -13.31 14.34 8.22
C ILE A 57 -12.48 15.48 7.60
N GLY A 58 -11.34 15.85 8.20
CA GLY A 58 -10.45 16.88 7.69
C GLY A 58 -9.96 16.60 6.27
N ALA A 59 -9.54 15.37 5.99
CA ALA A 59 -9.12 14.93 4.67
C ALA A 59 -10.26 15.01 3.63
N LEU A 60 -11.47 14.56 4.02
CA LEU A 60 -12.65 14.62 3.15
C LEU A 60 -13.12 16.05 2.88
N LEU A 61 -13.14 16.92 3.90
CA LEU A 61 -13.52 18.32 3.75
C LEU A 61 -12.49 19.08 2.92
N THR A 62 -11.21 18.81 3.12
CA THR A 62 -10.14 19.41 2.30
C THR A 62 -10.38 19.07 0.82
N PHE A 63 -10.66 17.80 0.50
CA PHE A 63 -11.02 17.44 -0.86
C PHE A 63 -12.33 18.11 -1.33
N LEU A 64 -13.41 18.02 -0.56
CA LEU A 64 -14.72 18.57 -0.97
C LEU A 64 -14.65 20.09 -1.28
N PHE A 65 -14.03 20.87 -0.40
CA PHE A 65 -13.96 22.32 -0.57
C PHE A 65 -12.94 22.76 -1.62
N PHE A 66 -11.78 22.10 -1.68
CA PHE A 66 -10.72 22.50 -2.59
C PHE A 66 -10.91 21.95 -4.01
N VAL A 67 -11.28 20.67 -4.12
CA VAL A 67 -11.29 19.94 -5.39
C VAL A 67 -12.63 20.03 -6.11
N LEU A 68 -13.76 19.94 -5.39
CA LEU A 68 -15.07 19.85 -6.02
C LEU A 68 -15.78 21.19 -6.16
N ASN A 69 -15.72 22.05 -5.15
CA ASN A 69 -16.64 23.20 -5.10
C ASN A 69 -16.01 24.58 -5.33
N ASN A 70 -14.68 24.74 -5.23
CA ASN A 70 -13.99 26.03 -5.42
C ASN A 70 -14.74 27.21 -4.71
N GLU A 71 -15.32 26.89 -3.56
CA GLU A 71 -16.29 27.73 -2.86
C GLU A 71 -15.58 28.74 -1.95
N ASP A 72 -16.33 29.69 -1.41
CA ASP A 72 -15.84 30.81 -0.60
C ASP A 72 -15.44 30.41 0.83
N PHE A 73 -15.15 29.13 1.03
CA PHE A 73 -14.86 28.52 2.32
C PHE A 73 -13.49 27.82 2.32
N PRO A 74 -12.61 28.07 3.31
CA PRO A 74 -12.79 29.02 4.41
C PRO A 74 -12.52 30.48 4.01
N TRP A 75 -12.19 30.72 2.74
CA TRP A 75 -11.71 32.01 2.24
C TRP A 75 -12.64 32.62 1.18
N ALA A 76 -13.10 33.85 1.42
CA ALA A 76 -13.88 34.60 0.44
C ALA A 76 -13.11 34.78 -0.89
N ARG A 77 -13.82 34.94 -2.02
CA ARG A 77 -13.19 35.10 -3.36
C ARG A 77 -12.14 36.20 -3.41
N GLU A 78 -12.40 37.28 -2.69
CA GLU A 78 -11.60 38.49 -2.69
C GLU A 78 -10.50 38.48 -1.61
N SER A 79 -10.46 37.44 -0.77
CA SER A 79 -9.48 37.34 0.32
C SER A 79 -8.06 37.29 -0.22
N PHE A 80 -7.15 37.97 0.47
CA PHE A 80 -5.76 38.04 0.04
C PHE A 80 -5.11 36.65 0.11
N VAL A 81 -5.47 35.86 1.12
CA VAL A 81 -5.03 34.46 1.28
C VAL A 81 -5.37 33.64 0.04
N ARG A 82 -6.60 33.72 -0.47
CA ARG A 82 -7.03 32.92 -1.63
C ARG A 82 -6.32 33.30 -2.92
N LEU A 83 -6.06 34.60 -3.10
CA LEU A 83 -5.48 35.13 -4.33
C LEU A 83 -3.95 34.96 -4.39
N HIS A 84 -3.26 35.03 -3.25
CA HIS A 84 -1.80 35.16 -3.23
C HIS A 84 -1.09 34.16 -2.31
N ASN A 85 -1.80 33.36 -1.51
CA ASN A 85 -1.20 32.33 -0.65
C ASN A 85 -1.83 30.95 -0.89
N PRO A 86 -1.41 30.23 -1.96
CA PRO A 86 -1.98 28.93 -2.29
C PRO A 86 -1.81 27.91 -1.15
N TYR A 87 -0.74 28.00 -0.36
CA TYR A 87 -0.52 27.08 0.76
C TYR A 87 -1.60 27.18 1.85
N LEU A 88 -1.85 28.40 2.35
CA LEU A 88 -2.92 28.64 3.31
C LEU A 88 -4.32 28.45 2.71
N ARG A 89 -4.47 28.68 1.40
CA ARG A 89 -5.72 28.39 0.71
C ARG A 89 -6.03 26.89 0.73
N ASP A 90 -5.04 26.07 0.37
CA ASP A 90 -5.27 24.67 -0.02
C ASP A 90 -5.14 23.71 1.16
N TYR A 91 -4.32 24.06 2.17
CA TYR A 91 -3.98 23.15 3.26
C TYR A 91 -4.42 23.62 4.66
N THR A 92 -5.04 24.80 4.82
CA THR A 92 -5.46 25.28 6.14
C THR A 92 -6.46 24.33 6.82
N ILE A 93 -7.49 23.84 6.09
CA ILE A 93 -8.46 22.90 6.65
C ILE A 93 -7.74 21.63 7.11
N PHE A 94 -6.93 21.03 6.22
CA PHE A 94 -6.17 19.83 6.53
C PHE A 94 -5.28 20.01 7.77
N TYR A 95 -4.56 21.13 7.85
CA TYR A 95 -3.66 21.45 8.95
C TYR A 95 -4.40 21.62 10.28
N VAL A 96 -5.52 22.35 10.29
CA VAL A 96 -6.35 22.55 11.50
C VAL A 96 -6.86 21.21 12.02
N PHE A 97 -7.41 20.37 11.15
CA PHE A 97 -7.88 19.04 11.56
C PHE A 97 -6.75 18.12 12.03
N THR A 98 -5.56 18.20 11.42
CA THR A 98 -4.36 17.46 11.86
C THR A 98 -3.93 17.88 13.28
N LEU A 99 -3.94 19.19 13.59
CA LEU A 99 -3.64 19.66 14.94
C LEU A 99 -4.67 19.19 15.98
N VAL A 100 -5.96 19.21 15.62
CA VAL A 100 -7.03 18.73 16.50
C VAL A 100 -6.91 17.21 16.72
N GLU A 101 -6.61 16.43 15.67
CA GLU A 101 -6.29 15.01 15.79
C GLU A 101 -5.12 14.80 16.76
N LEU A 102 -3.99 15.50 16.55
CA LEU A 102 -2.79 15.39 17.38
C LEU A 102 -3.08 15.62 18.85
N PHE A 103 -4.02 16.51 19.18
CA PHE A 103 -4.45 16.74 20.56
C PHE A 103 -5.04 15.46 21.17
N PHE A 104 -5.96 14.79 20.47
CA PHE A 104 -6.55 13.52 20.92
C PHE A 104 -5.51 12.40 21.01
N LEU A 105 -4.63 12.29 20.01
CA LEU A 105 -3.57 11.27 19.97
C LEU A 105 -2.57 11.43 21.12
N THR A 106 -2.19 12.67 21.43
CA THR A 106 -1.27 13.00 22.53
C THR A 106 -1.86 12.63 23.89
N ILE A 107 -3.16 12.92 24.10
CA ILE A 107 -3.85 12.52 25.33
C ILE A 107 -3.95 11.00 25.41
N ALA A 108 -4.30 10.32 24.31
CA ALA A 108 -4.37 8.87 24.26
C ALA A 108 -3.01 8.23 24.61
N ALA A 109 -1.92 8.68 23.98
CA ALA A 109 -0.57 8.21 24.27
C ALA A 109 -0.17 8.44 25.73
N GLY A 110 -0.49 9.63 26.28
CA GLY A 110 -0.26 9.97 27.68
C GLY A 110 -0.95 9.06 28.68
N MET A 111 -2.21 8.71 28.38
CA MET A 111 -2.97 7.77 29.20
C MET A 111 -2.37 6.37 29.16
N ILE A 112 -1.87 5.91 27.99
CA ILE A 112 -1.26 4.59 27.84
C ILE A 112 0.07 4.51 28.57
N LEU A 113 0.95 5.49 28.36
CA LEU A 113 2.31 5.52 28.93
C LEU A 113 2.33 5.97 30.40
N LYS A 114 1.21 6.49 30.92
CA LYS A 114 1.08 7.11 32.26
C LYS A 114 2.05 8.27 32.49
N GLN A 115 2.58 8.88 31.42
CA GLN A 115 3.53 9.99 31.47
C GLN A 115 2.82 11.34 31.25
N ARG A 116 2.25 11.88 32.34
CA ARG A 116 1.43 13.11 32.28
C ARG A 116 2.21 14.33 31.78
N LEU A 117 3.48 14.48 32.19
CA LEU A 117 4.27 15.69 31.89
C LEU A 117 4.56 15.84 30.39
N ILE A 118 4.90 14.74 29.71
CA ILE A 118 5.18 14.74 28.27
C ILE A 118 3.91 15.09 27.48
N SER A 119 2.76 14.52 27.87
CA SER A 119 1.49 14.82 27.20
C SER A 119 1.01 16.25 27.41
N VAL A 120 1.20 16.81 28.61
CA VAL A 120 0.90 18.22 28.87
C VAL A 120 1.82 19.12 28.03
N PHE A 121 3.12 18.84 27.99
CA PHE A 121 4.07 19.57 27.16
C PHE A 121 3.67 19.53 25.68
N MET A 122 3.40 18.35 25.14
CA MET A 122 2.95 18.19 23.76
C MET A 122 1.62 18.91 23.48
N ALA A 123 0.66 18.87 24.41
CA ALA A 123 -0.60 19.60 24.27
C ALA A 123 -0.40 21.14 24.22
N ILE A 124 0.51 21.67 25.05
CA ILE A 124 0.89 23.09 25.00
C ILE A 124 1.56 23.42 23.65
N MET A 125 2.45 22.57 23.16
CA MET A 125 3.10 22.77 21.86
C MET A 125 2.09 22.72 20.70
N ILE A 126 1.08 21.84 20.75
CA ILE A 126 -0.03 21.81 19.77
C ILE A 126 -0.82 23.12 19.81
N LEU A 127 -1.11 23.64 21.02
CA LEU A 127 -1.80 24.93 21.18
C LEU A 127 -0.98 26.07 20.58
N ILE A 128 0.34 26.09 20.80
CA ILE A 128 1.24 27.07 20.19
C ILE A 128 1.21 26.95 18.65
N ALA A 129 1.27 25.73 18.11
CA ALA A 129 1.16 25.50 16.66
C ALA A 129 -0.16 26.02 16.07
N PHE A 130 -1.26 25.85 16.81
CA PHE A 130 -2.58 26.36 16.43
C PHE A 130 -2.62 27.88 16.43
N LEU A 131 -2.10 28.51 17.50
CA LEU A 131 -2.03 29.97 17.61
C LEU A 131 -1.18 30.58 16.50
N LEU A 132 -0.03 29.98 16.17
CA LEU A 132 0.85 30.46 15.09
C LEU A 132 0.15 30.49 13.74
N VAL A 133 -0.61 29.45 13.40
CA VAL A 133 -1.37 29.43 12.14
C VAL A 133 -2.51 30.42 12.16
N PHE A 134 -3.21 30.56 13.29
CA PHE A 134 -4.24 31.59 13.43
C PHE A 134 -3.67 33.01 13.28
N TYR A 135 -2.52 33.30 13.89
CA TYR A 135 -1.83 34.60 13.72
C TYR A 135 -1.32 34.80 12.29
N ALA A 136 -0.80 33.75 11.64
CA ALA A 136 -0.37 33.85 10.25
C ALA A 136 -1.53 34.27 9.33
N ILE A 137 -2.71 33.66 9.52
CA ILE A 137 -3.93 34.01 8.77
C ILE A 137 -4.27 35.49 8.93
N LEU A 138 -4.33 35.99 10.16
CA LEU A 138 -4.66 37.38 10.43
C LEU A 138 -3.68 38.36 9.78
N ILE A 139 -2.38 38.07 9.86
CA ILE A 139 -1.34 38.92 9.27
C ILE A 139 -1.42 38.92 7.74
N VAL A 140 -1.70 37.78 7.11
CA VAL A 140 -1.83 37.72 5.64
C VAL A 140 -3.04 38.52 5.16
N GLU A 141 -4.17 38.42 5.85
CA GLU A 141 -5.37 39.20 5.49
C GLU A 141 -5.19 40.70 5.72
N ASP A 142 -4.58 41.11 6.83
CA ASP A 142 -4.48 42.52 7.20
C ASP A 142 -3.32 43.24 6.47
N VAL A 143 -2.16 42.59 6.36
CA VAL A 143 -0.91 43.23 5.89
C VAL A 143 -0.62 42.96 4.42
N ARG A 144 -1.30 41.97 3.80
CA ARG A 144 -1.20 41.58 2.38
C ARG A 144 0.18 41.09 1.91
N THR A 145 1.30 41.56 2.44
CA THR A 145 2.62 40.95 2.18
C THR A 145 3.45 40.99 3.45
N SER A 146 3.82 39.82 3.98
CA SER A 146 4.56 39.76 5.24
C SER A 146 5.45 38.52 5.32
N ASN A 147 6.77 38.76 5.33
CA ASN A 147 7.78 37.75 5.68
C ASN A 147 7.51 37.14 7.08
N VAL A 148 6.81 37.87 7.96
CA VAL A 148 6.44 37.40 9.31
C VAL A 148 5.37 36.32 9.26
N ALA A 149 4.36 36.48 8.39
CA ALA A 149 3.34 35.45 8.21
C ALA A 149 3.94 34.16 7.63
N GLU A 150 4.80 34.29 6.63
CA GLU A 150 5.52 33.15 6.06
C GLU A 150 6.39 32.46 7.12
N PHE A 151 7.09 33.22 7.97
CA PHE A 151 7.83 32.67 9.09
C PHE A 151 6.93 31.87 10.06
N TYR A 152 5.75 32.37 10.43
CA TYR A 152 4.81 31.64 11.30
C TYR A 152 4.27 30.37 10.66
N ILE A 153 3.97 30.37 9.35
CA ILE A 153 3.56 29.18 8.61
C ILE A 153 4.70 28.15 8.61
N ASN A 154 5.92 28.58 8.31
CA ASN A 154 7.09 27.70 8.26
C ASN A 154 7.38 27.09 9.64
N PHE A 155 7.36 27.91 10.68
CA PHE A 155 7.59 27.47 12.05
C PHE A 155 6.48 26.53 12.55
N GLY A 156 5.21 26.84 12.28
CA GLY A 156 4.08 25.96 12.60
C GLY A 156 4.19 24.58 11.93
N ASN A 157 4.58 24.53 10.66
CA ASN A 157 4.79 23.26 9.94
C ASN A 157 5.91 22.42 10.55
N VAL A 158 7.06 23.03 10.85
CA VAL A 158 8.17 22.34 11.53
C VAL A 158 7.70 21.79 12.87
N LEU A 159 6.93 22.57 13.62
CA LEU A 159 6.39 22.15 14.90
C LEU A 159 5.40 20.97 14.75
N SER A 160 4.51 21.00 13.76
CA SER A 160 3.61 19.88 13.45
C SER A 160 4.35 18.60 13.07
N VAL A 161 5.42 18.68 12.27
CA VAL A 161 6.28 17.53 11.94
C VAL A 161 6.94 16.97 13.19
N ILE A 162 7.47 17.82 14.07
CA ILE A 162 8.06 17.41 15.35
C ILE A 162 7.00 16.70 16.23
N LEU A 163 5.79 17.25 16.31
CA LEU A 163 4.70 16.71 17.12
C LEU A 163 4.17 15.37 16.59
N LEU A 164 4.02 15.24 15.27
CA LEU A 164 3.68 13.98 14.60
C LEU A 164 4.79 12.95 14.85
N SER A 165 6.06 13.34 14.72
CA SER A 165 7.21 12.45 14.95
C SER A 165 7.29 12.00 16.41
N ALA A 166 6.99 12.89 17.36
CA ALA A 166 6.90 12.55 18.77
C ALA A 166 5.78 11.52 19.04
N ASN A 167 4.58 11.74 18.50
CA ASN A 167 3.50 10.76 18.61
C ASN A 167 3.86 9.42 17.95
N ALA A 168 4.48 9.45 16.76
CA ALA A 168 4.97 8.25 16.09
C ALA A 168 5.98 7.48 16.95
N ALA A 169 6.91 8.18 17.62
CA ALA A 169 7.86 7.57 18.54
C ALA A 169 7.15 6.94 19.76
N LEU A 170 6.17 7.65 20.36
CA LEU A 170 5.41 7.13 21.51
C LEU A 170 4.61 5.87 21.15
N PHE A 171 3.88 5.87 20.03
CA PHE A 171 3.13 4.69 19.59
C PHE A 171 4.04 3.55 19.11
N SER A 172 5.20 3.86 18.53
CA SER A 172 6.21 2.86 18.20
C SER A 172 6.80 2.21 19.46
N TRP A 173 7.01 2.99 20.52
CA TRP A 173 7.43 2.47 21.82
C TRP A 173 6.36 1.58 22.45
N ILE A 174 5.09 1.99 22.41
CA ILE A 174 3.95 1.15 22.84
C ILE A 174 3.91 -0.16 22.04
N ALA A 175 4.15 -0.11 20.73
CA ALA A 175 4.21 -1.29 19.88
C ALA A 175 5.37 -2.23 20.26
N TYR A 176 6.55 -1.68 20.54
CA TYR A 176 7.71 -2.42 20.99
C TYR A 176 7.46 -3.15 22.32
N ASP A 177 6.86 -2.46 23.29
CA ASP A 177 6.60 -3.00 24.62
C ASP A 177 5.50 -4.07 24.61
N THR A 178 4.35 -3.77 23.97
CA THR A 178 3.19 -4.67 23.98
C THR A 178 3.34 -5.87 23.04
N ARG A 179 4.16 -5.76 21.99
CA ARG A 179 4.36 -6.79 20.95
C ARG A 179 3.05 -7.31 20.31
N ARG A 180 2.02 -6.47 20.25
CA ARG A 180 0.70 -6.78 19.66
C ARG A 180 0.56 -6.19 18.25
N SER A 181 -0.18 -6.89 17.39
CA SER A 181 -0.54 -6.42 16.04
C SER A 181 -1.28 -5.08 16.08
N THR A 182 -2.20 -4.92 17.02
CA THR A 182 -2.98 -3.68 17.20
C THR A 182 -2.06 -2.49 17.46
N SER A 183 -1.15 -2.61 18.43
CA SER A 183 -0.18 -1.55 18.75
C SER A 183 0.77 -1.25 17.59
N MET A 184 1.23 -2.27 16.86
CA MET A 184 2.06 -2.09 15.65
C MET A 184 1.30 -1.33 14.57
N ALA A 185 0.03 -1.66 14.32
CA ALA A 185 -0.79 -0.98 13.32
C ALA A 185 -1.02 0.50 13.69
N LEU A 186 -1.25 0.80 14.97
CA LEU A 186 -1.34 2.17 15.47
C LEU A 186 -0.02 2.92 15.27
N GLY A 187 1.12 2.35 15.67
CA GLY A 187 2.45 2.95 15.47
C GLY A 187 2.79 3.18 14.00
N TYR A 188 2.47 2.22 13.14
CA TYR A 188 2.64 2.36 11.69
C TYR A 188 1.80 3.52 11.14
N ALA A 189 0.52 3.62 11.49
CA ALA A 189 -0.33 4.72 11.04
C ALA A 189 0.23 6.09 11.43
N MET A 190 0.80 6.22 12.64
CA MET A 190 1.42 7.47 13.09
C MET A 190 2.70 7.82 12.31
N ILE A 191 3.59 6.84 12.06
CA ILE A 191 4.79 7.05 11.23
C ILE A 191 4.39 7.53 9.84
N VAL A 192 3.39 6.88 9.28
CA VAL A 192 2.93 7.15 7.93
C VAL A 192 2.23 8.50 7.81
N GLN A 193 1.53 8.97 8.86
CA GLN A 193 1.00 10.34 8.92
C GLN A 193 2.10 11.41 8.90
N VAL A 194 3.27 11.15 9.51
CA VAL A 194 4.44 12.05 9.41
C VAL A 194 4.87 12.22 7.95
N LEU A 195 4.89 11.11 7.20
CA LEU A 195 5.29 11.11 5.79
C LEU A 195 4.23 11.78 4.91
N ALA A 196 2.96 11.72 5.32
CA ALA A 196 1.82 12.29 4.62
C ALA A 196 1.62 13.80 4.88
N VAL A 197 2.65 14.54 5.32
CA VAL A 197 2.58 16.00 5.48
C VAL A 197 2.61 16.67 4.11
N PRO A 198 1.59 17.46 3.70
CA PRO A 198 1.47 17.98 2.34
C PRO A 198 2.69 18.77 1.84
N ARG A 199 3.38 19.48 2.75
CA ARG A 199 4.57 20.26 2.41
C ARG A 199 5.76 19.40 1.95
N LEU A 200 5.82 18.13 2.33
CA LEU A 200 6.84 17.20 1.83
C LEU A 200 6.66 16.95 0.32
N TYR A 201 5.44 17.01 -0.21
CA TYR A 201 5.19 16.76 -1.63
C TYR A 201 5.67 17.89 -2.54
N ALA A 202 5.77 19.12 -2.03
CA ALA A 202 6.30 20.24 -2.80
C ALA A 202 7.82 20.14 -3.06
N ILE A 203 8.54 19.29 -2.33
CA ILE A 203 10.01 19.20 -2.37
C ILE A 203 10.52 17.81 -2.78
N LEU A 204 9.67 16.80 -2.83
CA LEU A 204 10.05 15.43 -3.15
C LEU A 204 9.78 15.11 -4.63
N PRO A 205 10.61 14.27 -5.27
CA PRO A 205 10.32 13.68 -6.58
C PRO A 205 8.99 12.91 -6.58
N ILE A 206 8.31 12.89 -7.73
CA ILE A 206 6.98 12.29 -7.88
C ILE A 206 6.94 10.79 -7.50
N GLU A 207 8.03 10.07 -7.73
CA GLU A 207 8.16 8.65 -7.38
C GLU A 207 8.17 8.43 -5.87
N LEU A 208 8.80 9.34 -5.12
CA LEU A 208 8.82 9.31 -3.65
C LEU A 208 7.46 9.71 -3.08
N ILE A 209 6.78 10.70 -3.67
CA ILE A 209 5.40 11.07 -3.32
C ILE A 209 4.47 9.86 -3.49
N PHE A 210 4.63 9.15 -4.60
CA PHE A 210 3.84 7.96 -4.91
C PHE A 210 4.08 6.85 -3.89
N ALA A 211 5.34 6.56 -3.56
CA ALA A 211 5.69 5.58 -2.54
C ALA A 211 5.11 5.94 -1.16
N ILE A 212 5.23 7.21 -0.75
CA ILE A 212 4.66 7.71 0.50
C ILE A 212 3.13 7.54 0.50
N THR A 213 2.46 7.84 -0.61
CA THR A 213 1.01 7.69 -0.76
C THR A 213 0.58 6.23 -0.60
N VAL A 214 1.33 5.28 -1.17
CA VAL A 214 1.07 3.84 -0.98
C VAL A 214 1.19 3.48 0.49
N PHE A 215 2.28 3.88 1.17
CA PHE A 215 2.44 3.62 2.60
C PHE A 215 1.35 4.31 3.44
N ALA A 216 0.94 5.53 3.08
CA ALA A 216 -0.21 6.28 3.62
C ALA A 216 -1.46 5.41 3.72
N LEU A 217 -1.85 4.86 2.58
CA LEU A 217 -3.06 4.08 2.44
C LEU A 217 -3.01 2.72 3.16
N MET A 218 -1.82 2.17 3.40
CA MET A 218 -1.68 0.90 4.14
C MET A 218 -2.12 1.03 5.61
N GLY A 219 -1.94 2.21 6.23
CA GLY A 219 -2.16 2.43 7.66
C GLY A 219 -3.58 2.09 8.14
N PRO A 220 -4.64 2.71 7.58
CA PRO A 220 -6.02 2.42 8.00
C PRO A 220 -6.43 0.95 7.77
N ALA A 221 -5.99 0.35 6.66
CA ALA A 221 -6.25 -1.06 6.38
C ALA A 221 -5.59 -1.97 7.43
N MET A 222 -4.33 -1.70 7.79
CA MET A 222 -3.63 -2.42 8.86
C MET A 222 -4.35 -2.30 10.20
N ILE A 223 -4.85 -1.11 10.55
CA ILE A 223 -5.64 -0.91 11.76
C ILE A 223 -6.92 -1.77 11.71
N ALA A 224 -7.70 -1.69 10.63
CA ALA A 224 -8.93 -2.45 10.50
C ALA A 224 -8.69 -3.96 10.66
N PHE A 225 -7.66 -4.51 9.99
CA PHE A 225 -7.32 -5.93 10.09
C PHE A 225 -6.82 -6.32 11.49
N ALA A 226 -5.93 -5.53 12.09
CA ALA A 226 -5.39 -5.82 13.42
C ALA A 226 -6.48 -5.85 14.50
N PHE A 227 -7.48 -4.97 14.42
CA PHE A 227 -8.59 -4.93 15.38
C PHE A 227 -9.70 -5.95 15.09
N LEU A 228 -9.81 -6.47 13.86
CA LEU A 228 -10.64 -7.63 13.55
C LEU A 228 -10.01 -8.96 14.02
N ARG A 229 -8.68 -9.01 14.15
CA ARG A 229 -7.93 -10.20 14.62
C ARG A 229 -6.89 -9.84 15.69
N PRO A 230 -7.33 -9.37 16.87
CA PRO A 230 -6.46 -8.80 17.90
C PRO A 230 -5.47 -9.80 18.51
N ASP A 231 -5.78 -11.11 18.42
CA ASP A 231 -4.93 -12.17 18.98
C ASP A 231 -3.71 -12.49 18.09
N GLN A 232 -3.65 -11.93 16.88
CA GLN A 232 -2.46 -12.07 16.03
C GLN A 232 -1.29 -11.30 16.65
N LYS A 233 -0.16 -11.99 16.87
CA LYS A 233 1.11 -11.35 17.23
C LYS A 233 1.61 -10.47 16.07
N ILE A 234 2.50 -9.51 16.34
CA ILE A 234 3.18 -8.70 15.30
C ILE A 234 3.56 -9.61 14.12
N SER A 235 3.07 -9.27 12.93
CA SER A 235 3.19 -10.09 11.72
C SER A 235 3.36 -9.19 10.51
N VAL A 236 4.32 -9.52 9.65
CA VAL A 236 4.49 -8.88 8.32
C VAL A 236 3.25 -9.10 7.44
N GLU A 237 2.39 -10.06 7.77
CA GLU A 237 1.06 -10.23 7.13
C GLU A 237 0.25 -8.94 7.10
N LEU A 238 0.35 -8.11 8.15
CA LEU A 238 -0.36 -6.83 8.22
C LEU A 238 0.07 -5.91 7.09
N LEU A 239 1.36 -5.85 6.76
CA LEU A 239 1.86 -5.04 5.65
C LEU A 239 1.29 -5.53 4.33
N GLY A 240 1.27 -6.84 4.10
CA GLY A 240 0.68 -7.36 2.86
C GLY A 240 -0.83 -7.14 2.79
N TYR A 241 -1.57 -7.22 3.92
CA TYR A 241 -2.98 -6.82 3.97
C TYR A 241 -3.17 -5.32 3.72
N GLY A 242 -2.29 -4.47 4.22
CA GLY A 242 -2.27 -3.04 3.89
C GLY A 242 -2.09 -2.83 2.38
N ALA A 243 -1.14 -3.54 1.77
CA ALA A 243 -0.87 -3.46 0.34
C ALA A 243 -2.06 -3.92 -0.54
N THR A 244 -2.84 -4.92 -0.08
CA THR A 244 -4.06 -5.35 -0.78
C THR A 244 -5.12 -4.25 -0.90
N PHE A 245 -5.06 -3.21 -0.06
CA PHE A 245 -5.94 -2.05 -0.12
C PHE A 245 -5.29 -0.86 -0.82
N ALA A 246 -4.06 -0.51 -0.41
CA ALA A 246 -3.35 0.66 -0.92
C ALA A 246 -3.14 0.60 -2.44
N GLY A 247 -2.76 -0.58 -2.94
CA GLY A 247 -2.48 -0.75 -4.36
C GLY A 247 -3.69 -0.53 -5.27
N PRO A 248 -4.85 -1.18 -5.05
CA PRO A 248 -6.09 -0.88 -5.78
C PRO A 248 -6.50 0.59 -5.74
N VAL A 249 -6.42 1.23 -4.57
CA VAL A 249 -6.77 2.65 -4.43
C VAL A 249 -5.88 3.52 -5.30
N VAL A 250 -4.58 3.26 -5.29
CA VAL A 250 -3.60 4.03 -6.08
C VAL A 250 -3.82 3.83 -7.59
N ILE A 251 -4.17 2.62 -8.02
CA ILE A 251 -4.57 2.36 -9.41
C ILE A 251 -5.81 3.19 -9.80
N ILE A 252 -6.85 3.20 -8.95
CA ILE A 252 -8.08 3.96 -9.20
C ILE A 252 -7.82 5.47 -9.17
N ALA A 253 -7.04 5.96 -8.20
CA ALA A 253 -6.66 7.36 -8.11
C ALA A 253 -5.88 7.81 -9.35
N SER A 254 -5.01 6.94 -9.88
CA SER A 254 -4.26 7.19 -11.12
C SER A 254 -5.19 7.31 -12.34
N LEU A 255 -6.22 6.48 -12.45
CA LEU A 255 -7.21 6.62 -13.52
C LEU A 255 -7.98 7.94 -13.48
N ILE A 256 -8.35 8.39 -12.29
CA ILE A 256 -9.07 9.65 -12.10
C ILE A 256 -8.14 10.82 -12.44
N SER A 257 -6.88 10.77 -11.97
CA SER A 257 -5.86 11.80 -12.23
C SER A 257 -5.55 11.95 -13.72
N ALA A 258 -5.47 10.82 -14.44
CA ALA A 258 -5.24 10.79 -15.88
C ALA A 258 -6.51 11.04 -16.73
N GLU A 259 -7.65 11.33 -16.10
CA GLU A 259 -8.95 11.56 -16.77
C GLU A 259 -9.44 10.37 -17.63
N LEU A 260 -8.94 9.16 -17.37
CA LEU A 260 -9.23 7.94 -18.13
C LEU A 260 -10.52 7.22 -17.69
N VAL A 261 -11.22 7.75 -16.70
CA VAL A 261 -12.45 7.17 -16.14
C VAL A 261 -13.61 7.11 -17.13
N SER A 262 -13.57 7.89 -18.21
CA SER A 262 -14.57 7.88 -19.27
C SER A 262 -14.40 6.69 -20.24
N ASN A 263 -13.23 6.07 -20.29
CA ASN A 263 -12.95 4.94 -21.16
C ASN A 263 -13.24 3.61 -20.46
N LEU A 264 -14.36 2.99 -20.82
CA LEU A 264 -14.81 1.73 -20.23
C LEU A 264 -13.76 0.61 -20.31
N SER A 265 -13.04 0.51 -21.42
CA SER A 265 -12.01 -0.54 -21.59
C SER A 265 -10.86 -0.36 -20.60
N ILE A 266 -10.40 0.88 -20.39
CA ILE A 266 -9.32 1.19 -19.43
C ILE A 266 -9.79 0.96 -18.00
N VAL A 267 -11.03 1.36 -17.69
CA VAL A 267 -11.64 1.11 -16.37
C VAL A 267 -11.71 -0.40 -16.08
N ILE A 268 -12.11 -1.22 -17.05
CA ILE A 268 -12.10 -2.68 -16.93
C ILE A 268 -10.68 -3.19 -16.66
N ILE A 269 -9.68 -2.71 -17.41
CA ILE A 269 -8.28 -3.08 -17.23
C ILE A 269 -7.81 -2.78 -15.80
N ALA A 270 -8.08 -1.59 -15.31
CA ALA A 270 -7.68 -1.17 -13.98
C ALA A 270 -8.38 -1.94 -12.86
N VAL A 271 -9.70 -2.18 -12.97
CA VAL A 271 -10.47 -2.91 -11.95
C VAL A 271 -9.99 -4.36 -11.85
N PHE A 272 -9.87 -5.07 -12.97
CA PHE A 272 -9.37 -6.44 -12.96
C PHE A 272 -7.89 -6.50 -12.61
N GLY A 273 -7.09 -5.52 -13.03
CA GLY A 273 -5.69 -5.37 -12.63
C GLY A 273 -5.52 -5.14 -11.12
N ALA A 274 -6.40 -4.35 -10.51
CA ALA A 274 -6.45 -4.16 -9.07
C ALA A 274 -6.86 -5.43 -8.32
N ILE A 275 -7.83 -6.20 -8.84
CA ILE A 275 -8.20 -7.51 -8.30
C ILE A 275 -7.01 -8.49 -8.38
N ALA A 276 -6.33 -8.55 -9.53
CA ALA A 276 -5.12 -9.35 -9.73
C ALA A 276 -4.07 -9.04 -8.66
N MET A 277 -3.79 -7.75 -8.44
CA MET A 277 -2.82 -7.30 -7.45
C MET A 277 -3.27 -7.60 -6.01
N ALA A 278 -4.55 -7.43 -5.68
CA ALA A 278 -5.09 -7.80 -4.36
C ALA A 278 -4.97 -9.31 -4.11
N LEU A 279 -5.20 -10.15 -5.13
CA LEU A 279 -5.00 -11.59 -5.04
C LEU A 279 -3.53 -11.96 -4.84
N ALA A 280 -2.62 -11.33 -5.58
CA ALA A 280 -1.18 -11.56 -5.46
C ALA A 280 -0.65 -11.14 -4.08
N THR A 281 -0.89 -9.90 -3.65
CA THR A 281 -0.51 -9.40 -2.31
C THR A 281 -1.16 -10.22 -1.20
N GLY A 282 -2.43 -10.58 -1.32
CA GLY A 282 -3.12 -11.44 -0.36
C GLY A 282 -2.53 -12.86 -0.28
N THR A 283 -2.08 -13.41 -1.40
CA THR A 283 -1.36 -14.71 -1.44
C THR A 283 0.00 -14.60 -0.78
N ALA A 284 0.74 -13.51 -1.00
CA ALA A 284 2.02 -13.25 -0.34
C ALA A 284 1.84 -13.17 1.19
N SER A 285 0.84 -12.43 1.69
CA SER A 285 0.51 -12.39 3.12
C SER A 285 0.16 -13.78 3.67
N TYR A 286 -0.69 -14.52 2.97
CA TYR A 286 -1.11 -15.86 3.39
C TYR A 286 0.07 -16.82 3.51
N THR A 287 0.96 -16.82 2.51
CA THR A 287 2.14 -17.68 2.48
C THR A 287 3.15 -17.26 3.55
N TYR A 288 3.34 -15.96 3.82
CA TYR A 288 4.14 -15.52 4.96
C TYR A 288 3.60 -16.07 6.29
N GLY A 289 2.29 -15.98 6.53
CA GLY A 289 1.69 -16.48 7.77
C GLY A 289 1.92 -17.98 7.95
N ARG A 290 1.75 -18.75 6.88
CA ARG A 290 2.08 -20.19 6.87
C ARG A 290 3.57 -20.47 7.08
N TRP A 291 4.46 -19.67 6.49
CA TRP A 291 5.89 -19.82 6.67
C TRP A 291 6.32 -19.52 8.09
N ARG A 292 5.73 -18.51 8.74
CA ARG A 292 6.02 -18.19 10.15
C ARG A 292 5.81 -19.40 11.06
N ASP A 293 4.75 -20.17 10.82
CA ASP A 293 4.39 -21.34 11.61
C ASP A 293 5.22 -22.57 11.25
N THR A 294 5.45 -22.80 9.96
CA THR A 294 6.09 -24.05 9.47
C THR A 294 7.60 -23.94 9.28
N ARG A 295 8.13 -22.72 9.14
CA ARG A 295 9.51 -22.37 8.77
C ARG A 295 10.04 -23.08 7.52
N GLN A 296 9.14 -23.55 6.66
CA GLN A 296 9.50 -24.24 5.42
C GLN A 296 9.93 -23.24 4.34
N LEU A 297 11.16 -23.38 3.85
CA LEU A 297 11.74 -22.51 2.81
C LEU A 297 10.86 -22.36 1.55
N PRO A 298 10.23 -23.42 0.99
CA PRO A 298 9.35 -23.26 -0.17
C PRO A 298 8.20 -22.28 0.06
N THR A 299 7.64 -22.24 1.27
CA THR A 299 6.56 -21.34 1.64
C THR A 299 7.04 -19.88 1.72
N ALA A 300 8.25 -19.63 2.22
CA ALA A 300 8.86 -18.30 2.18
C ALA A 300 9.13 -17.85 0.74
N LEU A 301 9.59 -18.75 -0.13
CA LEU A 301 9.86 -18.41 -1.52
C LEU A 301 8.56 -18.09 -2.27
N LEU A 302 7.45 -18.80 -2.00
CA LEU A 302 6.13 -18.43 -2.52
C LEU A 302 5.74 -17.00 -2.11
N MET A 303 5.98 -16.59 -0.87
CA MET A 303 5.75 -15.20 -0.46
C MET A 303 6.53 -14.21 -1.34
N VAL A 304 7.83 -14.44 -1.53
CA VAL A 304 8.69 -13.56 -2.36
C VAL A 304 8.19 -13.51 -3.81
N ILE A 305 7.78 -14.64 -4.37
CA ILE A 305 7.25 -14.74 -5.73
C ILE A 305 5.99 -13.88 -5.87
N PHE A 306 4.99 -14.05 -4.99
CA PHE A 306 3.74 -13.30 -5.10
C PHE A 306 3.91 -11.80 -4.76
N ALA A 307 4.84 -11.46 -3.87
CA ALA A 307 5.19 -10.07 -3.60
C ALA A 307 5.83 -9.40 -4.83
N ALA A 308 6.78 -10.07 -5.49
CA ALA A 308 7.40 -9.57 -6.71
C ALA A 308 6.40 -9.46 -7.87
N MET A 309 5.54 -10.46 -8.05
CA MET A 309 4.45 -10.41 -9.05
C MET A 309 3.47 -9.26 -8.78
N ALA A 310 3.11 -9.01 -7.51
CA ALA A 310 2.24 -7.89 -7.16
C ALA A 310 2.89 -6.53 -7.44
N ALA A 311 4.18 -6.38 -7.12
CA ALA A 311 4.93 -5.16 -7.40
C ALA A 311 5.06 -4.88 -8.90
N GLY A 312 5.40 -5.91 -9.68
CA GLY A 312 5.45 -5.81 -11.15
C GLY A 312 4.11 -5.43 -11.76
N GLN A 313 3.04 -6.13 -11.33
CA GLN A 313 1.66 -5.84 -11.74
C GLN A 313 1.26 -4.40 -11.43
N MET A 314 1.58 -3.90 -10.23
CA MET A 314 1.27 -2.54 -9.81
C MET A 314 1.96 -1.50 -10.69
N ILE A 315 3.29 -1.58 -10.76
CA ILE A 315 4.10 -0.58 -11.47
C ILE A 315 3.81 -0.62 -12.96
N GLY A 316 3.65 -1.80 -13.53
CA GLY A 316 3.25 -2.00 -14.92
C GLY A 316 1.91 -1.35 -15.27
N LEU A 317 0.88 -1.57 -14.44
CA LEU A 317 -0.43 -0.90 -14.59
C LEU A 317 -0.32 0.62 -14.55
N LEU A 318 0.51 1.15 -13.64
CA LEU A 318 0.70 2.59 -13.51
C LEU A 318 1.42 3.21 -14.72
N GLY A 319 2.35 2.48 -15.32
CA GLY A 319 2.93 2.87 -16.62
C GLY A 319 1.92 2.88 -17.75
N THR A 320 1.00 1.91 -17.76
CA THR A 320 -0.05 1.76 -18.77
C THR A 320 -1.06 2.91 -18.76
N PHE A 321 -1.28 3.53 -17.61
CA PHE A 321 -2.14 4.71 -17.43
C PHE A 321 -1.37 6.03 -17.46
N GLU A 322 -0.08 5.99 -17.82
CA GLU A 322 0.81 7.15 -17.88
C GLU A 322 1.01 7.87 -16.54
N ALA A 323 0.67 7.22 -15.42
CA ALA A 323 0.92 7.73 -14.07
C ALA A 323 2.40 7.65 -13.68
N LEU A 324 3.16 6.77 -14.35
CA LEU A 324 4.62 6.65 -14.27
C LEU A 324 5.20 6.54 -15.69
N PRO A 325 6.49 6.87 -15.90
CA PRO A 325 7.12 6.71 -17.21
C PRO A 325 7.00 5.27 -17.72
N ASN A 326 6.29 5.09 -18.83
CA ASN A 326 5.87 3.79 -19.33
C ASN A 326 7.03 2.79 -19.53
N ILE A 327 8.10 3.23 -20.22
CA ILE A 327 9.27 2.39 -20.49
C ILE A 327 9.88 1.89 -19.17
N TRP A 328 10.05 2.76 -18.19
CA TRP A 328 10.57 2.38 -16.87
C TRP A 328 9.67 1.35 -16.18
N SER A 329 8.36 1.57 -16.22
CA SER A 329 7.37 0.68 -15.62
C SER A 329 7.34 -0.71 -16.25
N ILE A 330 7.45 -0.80 -17.58
CA ILE A 330 7.53 -2.07 -18.31
C ILE A 330 8.81 -2.84 -17.95
N TYR A 331 9.96 -2.15 -17.87
CA TYR A 331 11.21 -2.78 -17.43
C TYR A 331 11.13 -3.29 -15.99
N PHE A 332 10.51 -2.52 -15.09
CA PHE A 332 10.30 -2.94 -13.71
C PHE A 332 9.40 -4.19 -13.65
N ASP A 333 8.25 -4.15 -14.34
CA ASP A 333 7.31 -5.27 -14.42
C ASP A 333 8.01 -6.53 -14.96
N PHE A 334 8.76 -6.41 -16.05
CA PHE A 334 9.56 -7.50 -16.60
C PHE A 334 10.49 -8.09 -15.56
N VAL A 335 11.36 -7.29 -14.93
CA VAL A 335 12.33 -7.77 -13.94
C VAL A 335 11.63 -8.42 -12.74
N ALA A 336 10.57 -7.82 -12.22
CA ALA A 336 9.87 -8.33 -11.06
C ALA A 336 9.14 -9.65 -11.35
N THR A 337 8.41 -9.74 -12.48
CA THR A 337 7.65 -10.94 -12.86
C THR A 337 8.55 -12.08 -13.31
N SER A 338 9.58 -11.80 -14.12
CA SER A 338 10.54 -12.82 -14.57
C SER A 338 11.41 -13.34 -13.43
N PHE A 339 11.82 -12.48 -12.48
CA PHE A 339 12.46 -12.92 -11.23
C PHE A 339 11.55 -13.87 -10.44
N ALA A 340 10.27 -13.49 -10.26
CA ALA A 340 9.30 -14.35 -9.58
C ALA A 340 9.18 -15.71 -10.27
N LEU A 341 9.12 -15.75 -11.61
CA LEU A 341 9.05 -17.00 -12.38
C LEU A 341 10.34 -17.84 -12.29
N ALA A 342 11.51 -17.20 -12.26
CA ALA A 342 12.80 -17.88 -12.07
C ALA A 342 12.90 -18.54 -10.68
N VAL A 343 12.51 -17.81 -9.63
CA VAL A 343 12.45 -18.35 -8.26
C VAL A 343 11.40 -19.45 -8.18
N PHE A 344 10.21 -19.26 -8.78
CA PHE A 344 9.16 -20.27 -8.80
C PHE A 344 9.63 -21.56 -9.47
N THR A 345 10.33 -21.45 -10.59
CA THR A 345 10.92 -22.60 -11.29
C THR A 345 11.94 -23.32 -10.42
N SER A 346 12.82 -22.56 -9.77
CA SER A 346 13.83 -23.10 -8.84
C SER A 346 13.17 -23.89 -7.71
N VAL A 347 12.11 -23.34 -7.11
CA VAL A 347 11.29 -24.02 -6.08
C VAL A 347 10.62 -25.27 -6.62
N GLY A 348 10.05 -25.22 -7.82
CA GLY A 348 9.42 -26.38 -8.47
C GLY A 348 10.41 -27.53 -8.69
N ILE A 349 11.62 -27.22 -9.15
CA ILE A 349 12.71 -28.18 -9.37
C ILE A 349 13.17 -28.79 -8.03
N LEU A 350 13.33 -27.97 -6.99
CA LEU A 350 13.64 -28.45 -5.63
C LEU A 350 12.55 -29.39 -5.10
N ALA A 351 11.29 -29.01 -5.26
CA ALA A 351 10.15 -29.82 -4.84
C ALA A 351 10.05 -31.16 -5.59
N ALA A 352 10.54 -31.21 -6.84
CA ALA A 352 10.65 -32.43 -7.62
C ALA A 352 11.87 -33.31 -7.23
N GLY A 353 12.76 -32.82 -6.37
CA GLY A 353 13.92 -33.56 -5.84
C GLY A 353 15.26 -33.28 -6.54
N TYR A 354 15.29 -32.42 -7.57
CA TYR A 354 16.49 -32.15 -8.37
C TYR A 354 17.34 -31.01 -7.79
N ARG A 355 18.02 -31.27 -6.66
CA ARG A 355 18.74 -30.22 -5.90
C ARG A 355 19.84 -29.49 -6.69
N THR A 356 20.59 -30.21 -7.51
CA THR A 356 21.71 -29.64 -8.29
C THR A 356 21.25 -28.75 -9.44
N LEU A 357 20.06 -28.99 -9.98
CA LEU A 357 19.48 -28.22 -11.09
C LEU A 357 18.66 -27.01 -10.63
N ALA A 358 18.43 -26.88 -9.33
CA ALA A 358 17.59 -25.83 -8.78
C ALA A 358 18.13 -24.41 -8.96
N SER A 359 19.45 -24.24 -9.09
CA SER A 359 20.08 -22.94 -9.34
C SER A 359 20.07 -22.53 -10.80
N LEU A 360 19.88 -23.48 -11.73
CA LEU A 360 19.94 -23.24 -13.17
C LEU A 360 18.99 -22.13 -13.65
N PRO A 361 17.72 -22.03 -13.19
CA PRO A 361 16.83 -20.96 -13.62
C PRO A 361 17.35 -19.57 -13.26
N LEU A 362 17.92 -19.41 -12.06
CA LEU A 362 18.49 -18.13 -11.62
C LEU A 362 19.80 -17.82 -12.35
N LEU A 363 20.65 -18.82 -12.57
CA LEU A 363 21.91 -18.66 -13.32
C LEU A 363 21.67 -18.23 -14.77
N LEU A 364 20.59 -18.70 -15.39
CA LEU A 364 20.19 -18.26 -16.73
C LEU A 364 19.47 -16.91 -16.69
N TYR A 365 18.62 -16.67 -15.69
CA TYR A 365 17.82 -15.45 -15.60
C TYR A 365 18.66 -14.20 -15.32
N VAL A 366 19.56 -14.23 -14.33
CA VAL A 366 20.26 -13.02 -13.86
C VAL A 366 21.08 -12.35 -14.97
N PRO A 367 21.92 -13.06 -15.75
CA PRO A 367 22.65 -12.44 -16.86
C PRO A 367 21.71 -11.88 -17.94
N THR A 368 20.65 -12.62 -18.31
CA THR A 368 19.65 -12.16 -19.29
C THR A 368 19.00 -10.86 -18.83
N ALA A 369 18.54 -10.80 -17.58
CA ALA A 369 17.89 -9.62 -17.02
C ALA A 369 18.84 -8.41 -17.01
N LEU A 370 20.09 -8.59 -16.58
CA LEU A 370 21.09 -7.52 -16.55
C LEU A 370 21.42 -6.98 -17.95
N LEU A 371 21.58 -7.85 -18.94
CA LEU A 371 21.89 -7.42 -20.31
C LEU A 371 20.69 -6.69 -20.94
N MET A 372 19.47 -7.19 -20.72
CA MET A 372 18.26 -6.52 -21.21
C MET A 372 18.06 -5.15 -20.55
N THR A 373 18.27 -5.02 -19.24
CA THR A 373 18.10 -3.74 -18.54
C THR A 373 19.15 -2.71 -18.92
N GLN A 374 20.37 -3.11 -19.32
CA GLN A 374 21.38 -2.20 -19.86
C GLN A 374 20.97 -1.51 -21.18
N ARG A 375 19.95 -2.02 -21.87
CA ARG A 375 19.41 -1.39 -23.09
C ARG A 375 18.40 -0.27 -22.80
N TYR A 376 17.99 -0.09 -21.55
CA TYR A 376 17.14 1.04 -21.17
C TYR A 376 17.78 2.36 -21.65
N PRO A 377 17.04 3.26 -22.31
CA PRO A 377 15.58 3.31 -22.44
C PRO A 377 15.00 2.74 -23.75
N ALA A 378 15.68 1.83 -24.45
CA ALA A 378 15.11 1.18 -25.64
C ALA A 378 13.85 0.38 -25.30
N PRO A 379 12.90 0.19 -26.24
CA PRO A 379 11.72 -0.65 -26.01
C PRO A 379 12.10 -2.07 -25.60
N ILE A 380 11.32 -2.69 -24.70
CA ILE A 380 11.68 -4.00 -24.14
C ILE A 380 11.65 -5.12 -25.19
N SER A 381 10.78 -4.97 -26.18
CA SER A 381 10.71 -5.83 -27.37
C SER A 381 12.02 -5.83 -28.15
N GLN A 382 12.64 -4.66 -28.32
CA GLN A 382 13.95 -4.51 -28.95
C GLN A 382 15.05 -5.14 -28.09
N ALA A 383 15.08 -4.84 -26.78
CA ALA A 383 16.04 -5.45 -25.86
C ALA A 383 15.93 -6.98 -25.83
N PHE A 384 14.73 -7.52 -25.96
CA PHE A 384 14.49 -8.96 -26.09
C PHE A 384 15.08 -9.52 -27.38
N MET A 385 14.86 -8.85 -28.52
CA MET A 385 15.39 -9.30 -29.80
C MET A 385 16.93 -9.26 -29.86
N ASP A 386 17.54 -8.20 -29.31
CA ASP A 386 19.00 -8.04 -29.23
C ASP A 386 19.68 -9.20 -28.45
N TYR A 387 18.99 -9.73 -27.44
CA TYR A 387 19.47 -10.82 -26.59
C TYR A 387 18.61 -12.09 -26.68
N ALA A 388 17.94 -12.31 -27.82
CA ALA A 388 17.00 -13.43 -27.98
C ALA A 388 17.63 -14.80 -27.67
N TYR A 389 18.92 -14.95 -27.98
CA TYR A 389 19.70 -16.16 -27.71
C TYR A 389 19.83 -16.51 -26.22
N LEU A 390 19.68 -15.54 -25.31
CA LEU A 390 19.61 -15.75 -23.87
C LEU A 390 18.17 -15.68 -23.35
N ALA A 391 17.37 -14.76 -23.88
CA ALA A 391 16.01 -14.51 -23.42
C ALA A 391 15.05 -15.67 -23.71
N VAL A 392 15.13 -16.29 -24.90
CA VAL A 392 14.29 -17.43 -25.26
C VAL A 392 14.56 -18.64 -24.35
N PRO A 393 15.82 -19.08 -24.13
CA PRO A 393 16.11 -20.12 -23.14
C PRO A 393 15.60 -19.80 -21.73
N SER A 394 15.80 -18.57 -21.24
CA SER A 394 15.28 -18.15 -19.93
C SER A 394 13.75 -18.28 -19.85
N MET A 395 13.03 -17.90 -20.91
CA MET A 395 11.57 -18.04 -20.97
C MET A 395 11.11 -19.50 -21.02
N LEU A 396 11.79 -20.36 -21.78
CA LEU A 396 11.48 -21.79 -21.83
C LEU A 396 11.62 -22.45 -20.45
N VAL A 397 12.60 -22.02 -19.67
CA VAL A 397 12.78 -22.51 -18.29
C VAL A 397 11.57 -22.18 -17.41
N PHE A 398 10.89 -21.05 -17.64
CA PHE A 398 9.68 -20.70 -16.85
C PHE A 398 8.51 -21.67 -17.06
N PHE A 399 8.49 -22.44 -18.15
CA PHE A 399 7.48 -23.49 -18.37
C PHE A 399 7.77 -24.79 -17.61
N VAL A 400 8.99 -25.02 -17.14
CA VAL A 400 9.36 -26.23 -16.38
C VAL A 400 8.42 -26.52 -15.20
N PRO A 401 8.08 -25.57 -14.31
CA PRO A 401 7.17 -25.83 -13.21
C PRO A 401 5.78 -26.27 -13.69
N VAL A 402 5.29 -25.75 -14.84
CA VAL A 402 4.01 -26.17 -15.42
C VAL A 402 3.98 -27.69 -15.64
N PHE A 403 5.04 -28.24 -16.26
CA PHE A 403 5.15 -29.67 -16.51
C PHE A 403 5.34 -30.49 -15.24
N LEU A 404 6.15 -30.00 -14.28
CA LEU A 404 6.37 -30.67 -13.00
C LEU A 404 5.06 -30.81 -12.20
N PHE A 405 4.28 -29.73 -12.09
CA PHE A 405 3.00 -29.74 -11.39
C PHE A 405 1.93 -30.55 -12.14
N ALA A 406 1.89 -30.51 -13.47
CA ALA A 406 1.01 -31.38 -14.25
C ALA A 406 1.34 -32.87 -14.05
N GLY A 407 2.62 -33.22 -14.00
CA GLY A 407 3.09 -34.58 -13.71
C GLY A 407 2.73 -35.02 -12.28
N ALA A 408 2.87 -34.13 -11.30
CA ALA A 408 2.44 -34.39 -9.93
C ALA A 408 0.93 -34.64 -9.84
N TRP A 409 0.11 -33.81 -10.49
CA TRP A 409 -1.34 -34.02 -10.58
C TRP A 409 -1.70 -35.38 -11.18
N ARG A 410 -1.10 -35.76 -12.32
CA ARG A 410 -1.36 -37.06 -12.96
C ARG A 410 -1.06 -38.22 -12.03
N ARG A 411 0.05 -38.17 -11.28
CA ARG A 411 0.42 -39.19 -10.29
C ARG A 411 -0.58 -39.26 -9.13
N MET A 412 -0.93 -38.11 -8.56
CA MET A 412 -1.91 -38.01 -7.46
C MET A 412 -3.31 -38.46 -7.89
N LYS A 413 -3.73 -38.14 -9.12
CA LYS A 413 -5.00 -38.59 -9.70
C LYS A 413 -5.04 -40.11 -9.82
N LYS A 414 -3.97 -40.73 -10.35
CA LYS A 414 -3.87 -42.20 -10.46
C LYS A 414 -3.88 -42.89 -9.08
N ALA A 415 -3.25 -42.28 -8.09
CA ALA A 415 -3.19 -42.81 -6.72
C ALA A 415 -4.46 -42.53 -5.89
N GLY A 416 -5.45 -41.82 -6.42
CA GLY A 416 -6.69 -41.49 -5.69
C GLY A 416 -6.49 -40.56 -4.50
N THR A 417 -5.35 -39.88 -4.38
CA THR A 417 -5.00 -39.07 -3.20
C THR A 417 -5.86 -37.80 -3.11
N ALA A 418 -6.28 -37.44 -1.91
CA ALA A 418 -6.88 -36.14 -1.62
C ALA A 418 -5.88 -34.99 -1.90
N GLY A 419 -6.38 -33.78 -2.18
CA GLY A 419 -5.51 -32.62 -2.47
C GLY A 419 -4.97 -32.56 -3.90
N ARG A 420 -5.41 -33.46 -4.79
CA ARG A 420 -4.92 -33.57 -6.17
C ARG A 420 -5.20 -32.34 -7.02
N MET A 421 -6.19 -31.51 -6.67
CA MET A 421 -6.54 -30.34 -7.50
C MET A 421 -5.53 -29.20 -7.34
N ARG A 422 -4.76 -29.17 -6.26
CA ARG A 422 -3.73 -28.15 -6.01
C ARG A 422 -2.62 -28.12 -7.06
N PRO A 423 -1.91 -29.23 -7.36
CA PRO A 423 -0.90 -29.23 -8.42
C PRO A 423 -1.49 -28.94 -9.80
N LEU A 424 -2.74 -29.35 -10.07
CA LEU A 424 -3.40 -28.98 -11.33
C LEU A 424 -3.58 -27.47 -11.44
N GLY A 425 -4.15 -26.85 -10.41
CA GLY A 425 -4.38 -25.41 -10.39
C GLY A 425 -3.07 -24.60 -10.41
N MET A 426 -2.01 -25.07 -9.74
CA MET A 426 -0.67 -24.46 -9.85
C MET A 426 -0.15 -24.51 -11.29
N SER A 427 -0.25 -25.67 -11.95
CA SER A 427 0.16 -25.83 -13.35
C SER A 427 -0.64 -24.93 -14.29
N MET A 428 -1.98 -24.94 -14.18
CA MET A 428 -2.87 -24.13 -15.02
C MET A 428 -2.69 -22.63 -14.78
N GLY A 429 -2.61 -22.20 -13.52
CA GLY A 429 -2.42 -20.79 -13.17
C GLY A 429 -1.11 -20.23 -13.72
N LEU A 430 -0.01 -20.99 -13.62
CA LEU A 430 1.28 -20.59 -14.21
C LEU A 430 1.23 -20.58 -15.74
N LEU A 431 0.64 -21.60 -16.35
CA LEU A 431 0.53 -21.68 -17.81
C LEU A 431 -0.25 -20.48 -18.35
N LEU A 432 -1.41 -20.17 -17.75
CA LEU A 432 -2.23 -19.02 -18.11
C LEU A 432 -1.46 -17.71 -17.88
N PHE A 433 -0.76 -17.57 -16.75
CA PHE A 433 0.05 -16.39 -16.48
C PHE A 433 1.14 -16.19 -17.52
N LEU A 434 1.87 -17.25 -17.88
CA LEU A 434 2.92 -17.20 -18.89
C LEU A 434 2.37 -16.83 -20.27
N ILE A 435 1.33 -17.52 -20.73
CA ILE A 435 0.73 -17.28 -22.05
C ILE A 435 0.18 -15.86 -22.15
N ILE A 436 -0.47 -15.35 -21.10
CA ILE A 436 -1.02 -14.00 -21.09
C ILE A 436 0.12 -13.00 -20.92
N ARG A 437 0.74 -12.94 -19.73
CA ARG A 437 1.60 -11.81 -19.36
C ARG A 437 2.87 -11.76 -20.21
N VAL A 438 3.53 -12.88 -20.48
CA VAL A 438 4.79 -12.86 -21.27
C VAL A 438 4.52 -12.44 -22.71
N ALA A 439 3.42 -12.88 -23.31
CA ALA A 439 3.06 -12.48 -24.67
C ALA A 439 2.78 -10.96 -24.75
N PHE A 440 2.01 -10.43 -23.81
CA PHE A 440 1.69 -8.99 -23.76
C PHE A 440 2.93 -8.11 -23.45
N LEU A 441 3.83 -8.57 -22.58
CA LEU A 441 5.11 -7.89 -22.31
C LEU A 441 5.98 -7.77 -23.55
N LEU A 442 6.01 -8.81 -24.40
CA LEU A 442 6.81 -8.81 -25.63
C LEU A 442 6.15 -8.05 -26.78
N ALA A 443 4.81 -7.97 -26.78
CA ALA A 443 4.06 -7.18 -27.74
C ALA A 443 4.24 -5.66 -27.54
N ASP A 444 4.78 -5.24 -26.39
CA ASP A 444 5.13 -3.85 -26.08
C ASP A 444 3.94 -2.88 -26.27
N ILE A 445 2.77 -3.31 -25.77
CA ILE A 445 1.56 -2.50 -25.83
C ILE A 445 1.73 -1.30 -24.91
N GLN A 446 1.88 -0.12 -25.51
CA GLN A 446 2.21 1.09 -24.76
C GLN A 446 1.04 1.62 -23.92
N PHE A 447 -0.20 1.51 -24.38
CA PHE A 447 -1.34 2.09 -23.68
C PHE A 447 -2.51 1.10 -23.60
N GLY A 448 -3.12 1.01 -22.42
CA GLY A 448 -4.27 0.13 -22.19
C GLY A 448 -3.99 -1.36 -22.42
N ASP A 449 -2.83 -1.87 -22.00
CA ASP A 449 -2.48 -3.30 -22.13
C ASP A 449 -3.51 -4.20 -21.40
N PRO A 450 -4.34 -4.98 -22.14
CA PRO A 450 -5.36 -5.83 -21.54
C PRO A 450 -4.77 -7.03 -20.80
N GLY A 451 -3.49 -7.35 -21.03
CA GLY A 451 -2.75 -8.36 -20.29
C GLY A 451 -2.81 -8.14 -18.78
N TYR A 452 -2.80 -6.88 -18.31
CA TYR A 452 -2.92 -6.57 -16.89
C TYR A 452 -4.29 -6.90 -16.29
N ALA A 453 -5.37 -6.86 -17.08
CA ALA A 453 -6.69 -7.33 -16.63
C ALA A 453 -6.75 -8.87 -16.64
N LEU A 454 -6.30 -9.47 -17.73
CA LEU A 454 -6.42 -10.90 -17.99
C LEU A 454 -5.67 -11.75 -16.95
N VAL A 455 -4.58 -11.22 -16.36
CA VAL A 455 -3.85 -11.91 -15.28
C VAL A 455 -4.65 -12.08 -13.98
N ALA A 456 -5.80 -11.43 -13.82
CA ALA A 456 -6.70 -11.70 -12.70
C ALA A 456 -7.14 -13.18 -12.66
N ILE A 457 -7.33 -13.79 -13.83
CA ILE A 457 -7.73 -15.19 -13.98
C ILE A 457 -6.64 -16.14 -13.42
N PRO A 458 -5.39 -16.12 -13.90
CA PRO A 458 -4.34 -16.97 -13.33
C PRO A 458 -4.09 -16.69 -11.86
N PHE A 459 -4.14 -15.44 -11.38
CA PHE A 459 -3.99 -15.17 -9.95
C PHE A 459 -5.12 -15.76 -9.10
N ALA A 460 -6.36 -15.74 -9.59
CA ALA A 460 -7.48 -16.40 -8.90
C ALA A 460 -7.26 -17.91 -8.80
N VAL A 461 -6.84 -18.55 -9.90
CA VAL A 461 -6.52 -19.99 -9.92
C VAL A 461 -5.37 -20.32 -8.97
N LEU A 462 -4.29 -19.53 -8.99
CA LEU A 462 -3.14 -19.71 -8.08
C LEU A 462 -3.54 -19.52 -6.62
N TRP A 463 -4.33 -18.50 -6.31
CA TRP A 463 -4.83 -18.24 -4.96
C TRP A 463 -5.69 -19.40 -4.44
N LEU A 464 -6.63 -19.90 -5.24
CA LEU A 464 -7.44 -21.08 -4.89
C LEU A 464 -6.59 -22.33 -4.68
N SER A 465 -5.52 -22.48 -5.45
CA SER A 465 -4.62 -23.64 -5.39
C SER A 465 -3.81 -23.65 -4.10
N ILE A 466 -3.22 -22.49 -3.77
CA ILE A 466 -2.35 -22.31 -2.61
C ILE A 466 -3.14 -22.36 -1.31
N THR A 467 -4.35 -21.79 -1.30
CA THR A 467 -5.24 -21.84 -0.13
C THR A 467 -5.93 -23.19 0.03
N GLY A 468 -5.79 -24.11 -0.93
CA GLY A 468 -6.40 -25.43 -0.91
C GLY A 468 -7.93 -25.42 -1.07
N ARG A 469 -8.50 -24.31 -1.55
CA ARG A 469 -9.95 -24.17 -1.78
C ARG A 469 -10.41 -24.86 -3.06
N LEU A 470 -9.48 -25.11 -3.98
CA LEU A 470 -9.73 -25.87 -5.21
C LEU A 470 -10.17 -27.33 -4.98
N ASP A 471 -9.90 -27.90 -3.82
CA ASP A 471 -10.35 -29.27 -3.49
C ASP A 471 -11.84 -29.33 -3.06
N ARG A 472 -12.53 -28.17 -2.95
CA ARG A 472 -13.95 -28.07 -2.56
C ARG A 472 -14.91 -27.99 -3.75
N TYR A 473 -14.37 -27.86 -4.96
CA TYR A 473 -15.08 -27.78 -6.23
C TYR A 473 -14.57 -28.91 -7.12
#